data_AF-A0A928Q364-F1
#
_entry.id   AF-A0A928Q364-F1
#
_cell.length_a   1.000
_cell.length_b   1.000
_cell.length_c   1.000
_cell.angle_alpha   90.00
_cell.angle_beta   90.00
_cell.angle_gamma   90.00
#
_symmetry.space_group_name_H-M   'P 1'
#
loop_
_entity.id
_entity.type
_entity.pdbx_description
1 polymer ?
#
loop_
_entity_poly.entity_id
_entity_poly.type
_entity_poly.pdbx_seq_one_letter_code
_entity_poly.pdbx_strand_id
1 'polypeptide(L)'
;MRIKSPKRTITVLLAVLLVLLLSVGSFAESTGAAKFTGQKSELVCIARCDTQQDIDLANEFGTDAVLIKYGGEISLEDALGRYPHTLIIIDCEWADRDEVYSIITEKNLIENCIIIARAKKGEVSEWLRTLQREPMIIQVYSGNVIWNLIPNIKSAINNEAQGILLSSGNPYSVAFSKNIISRYTGKIRFVADMTKAKTAGKRSDTAIYWDDITSRGFSAIITDDVRAFNEYKQRLSISREKLGALISEAEETDRSMLSSKSALHLENEIKKANQALSYSVSAKEADEAYIRLSGVLSKLSDGKFVNSGELTLTAGRIIAAVIITAVFIASELFINHMRKKRTEYRRNGLDKKGRPIIKEKEDNN
;
A
#
# COMPACT_ATOMS: atom_id res chain seq x y z
N MET A 1 -8.77 69.16 8.00
CA MET A 1 -8.45 68.17 6.94
C MET A 1 -7.58 67.07 7.55
N ARG A 2 -8.17 65.92 7.94
CA ARG A 2 -7.45 64.78 8.51
C ARG A 2 -7.06 63.83 7.38
N ILE A 3 -5.78 63.77 7.02
CA ILE A 3 -5.26 62.76 6.11
C ILE A 3 -5.10 61.46 6.91
N LYS A 4 -6.00 60.50 6.68
CA LYS A 4 -5.91 59.15 7.24
C LYS A 4 -4.70 58.45 6.63
N SER A 5 -3.76 58.02 7.49
CA SER A 5 -2.50 57.37 7.09
C SER A 5 -2.72 56.02 6.39
N PRO A 6 -1.93 55.66 5.36
CA PRO A 6 -2.07 54.43 4.59
C PRO A 6 -1.34 53.25 5.25
N LYS A 7 -1.50 53.06 6.57
CA LYS A 7 -0.76 52.01 7.30
C LYS A 7 -1.39 50.62 7.18
N ARG A 8 -2.67 50.48 6.83
CA ARG A 8 -3.32 49.16 6.71
C ARG A 8 -3.17 48.53 5.33
N THR A 9 -3.11 49.33 4.28
CA THR A 9 -2.99 48.81 2.90
C THR A 9 -1.60 48.23 2.63
N ILE A 10 -0.55 48.85 3.20
CA ILE A 10 0.83 48.38 3.04
C ILE A 10 1.05 47.06 3.79
N THR A 11 0.46 46.87 4.97
CA THR A 11 0.59 45.61 5.73
C THR A 11 -0.14 44.45 5.06
N VAL A 12 -1.30 44.71 4.43
CA VAL A 12 -2.02 43.67 3.67
C VAL A 12 -1.28 43.36 2.36
N LEU A 13 -0.73 44.37 1.67
CA LEU A 13 0.08 44.12 0.47
C LEU A 13 1.35 43.33 0.81
N LEU A 14 2.04 43.64 1.93
CA LEU A 14 3.21 42.88 2.36
C LEU A 14 2.85 41.45 2.77
N ALA A 15 1.72 41.24 3.45
CA ALA A 15 1.27 39.89 3.81
C ALA A 15 0.86 39.06 2.59
N VAL A 16 0.21 39.68 1.60
CA VAL A 16 -0.13 39.02 0.32
C VAL A 16 1.11 38.77 -0.52
N LEU A 17 2.10 39.67 -0.53
CA LEU A 17 3.38 39.46 -1.19
C LEU A 17 4.21 38.38 -0.47
N LEU A 18 4.13 38.28 0.86
CA LEU A 18 4.81 37.24 1.64
C LEU A 18 4.13 35.88 1.45
N VAL A 19 2.79 35.83 1.33
CA VAL A 19 2.05 34.60 1.01
C VAL A 19 2.27 34.21 -0.46
N LEU A 20 2.40 35.16 -1.39
CA LEU A 20 2.79 34.88 -2.77
C LEU A 20 4.27 34.49 -2.89
N LEU A 21 5.17 35.04 -2.07
CA LEU A 21 6.57 34.62 -2.01
C LEU A 21 6.77 33.30 -1.26
N LEU A 22 5.84 32.92 -0.39
CA LEU A 22 5.79 31.59 0.24
C LEU A 22 5.03 30.56 -0.62
N SER A 23 4.13 30.98 -1.52
CA SER A 23 3.47 30.11 -2.50
C SER A 23 4.25 29.98 -3.82
N VAL A 24 5.25 30.85 -4.04
CA VAL A 24 6.21 30.78 -5.15
C VAL A 24 7.63 30.45 -4.61
N GLY A 25 7.72 30.16 -3.31
CA GLY A 25 8.93 29.74 -2.63
C GLY A 25 9.23 28.27 -2.88
N SER A 26 10.19 28.03 -3.78
CA SER A 26 10.94 26.78 -3.91
C SER A 26 10.25 25.64 -4.67
N PHE A 27 10.05 25.84 -5.98
CA PHE A 27 10.48 24.80 -6.94
C PHE A 27 12.01 24.71 -6.89
N ALA A 28 12.56 24.33 -5.74
CA ALA A 28 13.82 23.60 -5.77
C ALA A 28 13.44 22.31 -6.45
N GLU A 29 14.01 22.04 -7.63
CA GLU A 29 14.04 20.70 -8.19
C GLU A 29 14.50 19.78 -7.05
N SER A 30 13.56 19.07 -6.43
CA SER A 30 13.93 18.06 -5.46
C SER A 30 14.74 17.06 -6.26
N THR A 31 16.03 16.96 -5.92
CA THR A 31 16.93 15.99 -6.54
C THR A 31 16.26 14.62 -6.54
N GLY A 32 16.51 13.77 -7.54
CA GLY A 32 15.89 12.44 -7.57
C GLY A 32 16.09 11.66 -6.25
N ALA A 33 17.21 11.93 -5.57
CA ALA A 33 17.49 11.46 -4.22
C ALA A 33 16.42 11.91 -3.20
N ALA A 34 16.08 13.20 -3.13
CA ALA A 34 15.07 13.71 -2.20
C ALA A 34 13.66 13.15 -2.44
N LYS A 35 13.29 12.85 -3.69
CA LYS A 35 12.00 12.18 -4.00
C LYS A 35 11.99 10.71 -3.60
N PHE A 36 13.10 10.01 -3.82
CA PHE A 36 13.19 8.59 -3.47
C PHE A 36 13.25 8.37 -1.95
N THR A 37 14.08 9.15 -1.26
CA THR A 37 14.33 9.07 0.19
C THR A 37 13.32 9.86 1.03
N GLY A 38 12.52 10.72 0.39
CA GLY A 38 11.47 11.52 1.00
C GLY A 38 10.23 10.72 1.44
N GLN A 39 9.03 11.21 1.12
CA GLN A 39 7.81 10.58 1.58
C GLN A 39 7.63 9.20 0.93
N LYS A 40 7.81 8.13 1.72
CA LYS A 40 7.80 6.72 1.26
C LYS A 40 6.48 6.26 0.59
N SER A 41 5.43 7.09 0.62
CA SER A 41 4.14 6.87 -0.04
C SER A 41 3.99 7.55 -1.41
N GLU A 42 4.88 8.48 -1.77
CA GLU A 42 4.86 9.12 -3.09
C GLU A 42 5.27 8.11 -4.16
N LEU A 43 4.57 8.09 -5.29
CA LEU A 43 4.83 7.16 -6.38
C LEU A 43 6.07 7.60 -7.19
N VAL A 44 7.08 6.73 -7.22
CA VAL A 44 8.35 6.94 -7.89
C VAL A 44 8.41 6.12 -9.18
N CYS A 45 8.82 6.80 -10.25
CA CYS A 45 9.21 6.20 -11.53
C CYS A 45 10.71 5.88 -11.51
N ILE A 46 11.04 4.61 -11.75
CA ILE A 46 12.41 4.16 -11.99
C ILE A 46 12.47 3.70 -13.44
N ALA A 47 13.15 4.47 -14.30
CA ALA A 47 13.37 4.08 -15.69
C ALA A 47 14.46 3.01 -15.74
N ARG A 48 14.19 1.85 -16.36
CA ARG A 48 15.26 0.91 -16.68
C ARG A 48 15.99 1.39 -17.93
N CYS A 49 17.29 1.55 -17.84
CA CYS A 49 18.14 1.96 -18.94
C CYS A 49 19.17 0.89 -19.21
N ASP A 50 18.94 0.10 -20.28
CA ASP A 50 19.91 -0.86 -20.76
C ASP A 50 20.75 -0.25 -21.91
N THR A 51 20.21 0.74 -22.63
CA THR A 51 20.82 1.38 -23.81
C THR A 51 20.83 2.90 -23.75
N GLN A 52 21.60 3.54 -24.63
CA GLN A 52 21.60 4.99 -24.80
C GLN A 52 20.21 5.57 -25.06
N GLN A 53 19.40 4.89 -25.87
CA GLN A 53 18.07 5.37 -26.23
C GLN A 53 17.16 5.43 -25.01
N ASP A 54 17.29 4.47 -24.10
CA ASP A 54 16.51 4.44 -22.85
C ASP A 54 16.86 5.63 -21.95
N ILE A 55 18.14 6.04 -21.95
CA ILE A 55 18.61 7.22 -21.21
C ILE A 55 17.94 8.48 -21.75
N ASP A 56 17.94 8.64 -23.07
CA ASP A 56 17.40 9.82 -23.73
C ASP A 56 15.88 9.92 -23.49
N LEU A 57 15.16 8.80 -23.54
CA LEU A 57 13.74 8.72 -23.19
C LEU A 57 13.48 9.07 -21.72
N ALA A 58 14.30 8.58 -20.79
CA ALA A 58 14.17 8.88 -19.37
C ALA A 58 14.36 10.38 -19.07
N ASN A 59 15.25 11.04 -19.82
CA ASN A 59 15.45 12.49 -19.75
C ASN A 59 14.29 13.27 -20.38
N GLU A 60 13.83 12.86 -21.56
CA GLU A 60 12.74 13.51 -22.30
C GLU A 60 11.43 13.52 -21.49
N PHE A 61 11.04 12.36 -20.95
CA PHE A 61 9.77 12.21 -20.24
C PHE A 61 9.86 12.54 -18.74
N GLY A 62 11.08 12.69 -18.22
CA GLY A 62 11.37 12.89 -16.81
C GLY A 62 11.24 11.61 -16.00
N THR A 63 12.21 11.33 -15.14
CA THR A 63 12.17 10.20 -14.22
C THR A 63 12.66 10.61 -12.83
N ASP A 64 12.24 9.90 -11.79
CA ASP A 64 12.71 10.17 -10.43
C ASP A 64 14.05 9.46 -10.15
N ALA A 65 14.27 8.31 -10.79
CA ALA A 65 15.51 7.54 -10.74
C ALA A 65 15.75 6.77 -12.04
N VAL A 66 16.99 6.37 -12.26
CA VAL A 66 17.40 5.52 -13.38
C VAL A 66 18.04 4.24 -12.84
N LEU A 67 17.61 3.09 -13.37
CA LEU A 67 18.20 1.80 -13.09
C LEU A 67 19.15 1.41 -14.22
N ILE A 68 20.41 1.18 -13.87
CA ILE A 68 21.43 0.63 -14.77
C ILE A 68 21.93 -0.72 -14.26
N LYS A 69 22.36 -1.59 -15.18
CA LYS A 69 23.03 -2.83 -14.84
C LYS A 69 24.55 -2.65 -14.80
N TYR A 70 25.19 -3.07 -13.72
CA TYR A 70 26.65 -3.08 -13.64
C TYR A 70 27.26 -4.04 -14.68
N GLY A 71 28.30 -3.59 -15.37
CA GLY A 71 28.88 -4.30 -16.52
C GLY A 71 27.96 -4.36 -17.75
N GLY A 72 26.93 -3.52 -17.82
CA GLY A 72 26.06 -3.35 -18.98
C GLY A 72 26.69 -2.50 -20.08
N GLU A 73 25.88 -2.16 -21.09
CA GLU A 73 26.30 -1.31 -22.21
C GLU A 73 26.59 0.13 -21.78
N ILE A 74 25.85 0.63 -20.79
CA ILE A 74 26.08 1.92 -20.15
C ILE A 74 27.04 1.72 -18.98
N SER A 75 28.20 2.36 -19.02
CA SER A 75 29.11 2.38 -17.87
C SER A 75 28.53 3.21 -16.72
N LEU A 76 28.92 2.88 -15.49
CA LEU A 76 28.52 3.66 -14.31
C LEU A 76 28.98 5.12 -14.45
N GLU A 77 30.20 5.35 -14.96
CA GLU A 77 30.75 6.66 -15.26
C GLU A 77 29.91 7.45 -16.27
N ASP A 78 29.46 6.81 -17.36
CA ASP A 78 28.63 7.46 -18.38
C ASP A 78 27.26 7.83 -17.82
N ALA A 79 26.66 6.95 -17.02
CA ALA A 79 25.41 7.24 -16.34
C ALA A 79 25.56 8.45 -15.40
N LEU A 80 26.63 8.46 -14.59
CA LEU A 80 26.91 9.55 -13.65
C LEU A 80 27.18 10.89 -14.32
N GLY A 81 27.92 10.90 -15.44
CA GLY A 81 28.18 12.14 -16.19
C GLY A 81 26.93 12.75 -16.81
N ARG A 82 25.90 11.94 -17.08
CA ARG A 82 24.67 12.36 -17.77
C ARG A 82 23.51 12.65 -16.82
N TYR A 83 23.58 12.18 -15.58
CA TYR A 83 22.54 12.34 -14.57
C TYR A 83 23.04 13.04 -13.30
N PRO A 84 23.55 14.29 -13.39
CA PRO A 84 24.08 14.99 -12.21
C PRO A 84 23.03 15.26 -11.12
N HIS A 85 21.73 15.17 -11.46
CA HIS A 85 20.62 15.47 -10.55
C HIS A 85 19.62 14.31 -10.36
N THR A 86 19.82 13.19 -11.06
CA THR A 86 18.93 12.01 -11.00
C THR A 86 19.58 10.92 -10.16
N LEU A 87 18.78 10.27 -9.33
CA LEU A 87 19.25 9.17 -8.51
C LEU A 87 19.57 7.96 -9.40
N ILE A 88 20.77 7.40 -9.25
CA ILE A 88 21.17 6.20 -9.99
C ILE A 88 20.99 4.97 -9.10
N ILE A 89 20.23 4.01 -9.60
CA ILE A 89 20.06 2.69 -8.98
C ILE A 89 20.92 1.71 -9.78
N ILE A 90 21.79 0.99 -9.08
CA ILE A 90 22.78 0.10 -9.69
C ILE A 90 22.34 -1.34 -9.38
N ASP A 91 21.95 -2.07 -10.43
CA ASP A 91 21.74 -3.53 -10.36
C ASP A 91 23.06 -4.25 -10.61
N CYS A 92 23.63 -4.82 -9.55
CA CYS A 92 24.86 -5.60 -9.62
C CYS A 92 24.65 -6.99 -9.02
N GLU A 93 25.49 -7.94 -9.42
CA GLU A 93 25.56 -9.21 -8.71
C GLU A 93 26.13 -8.98 -7.31
N TRP A 94 25.73 -9.80 -6.34
CA TRP A 94 26.19 -9.62 -4.96
C TRP A 94 27.71 -9.79 -4.82
N ALA A 95 28.35 -10.53 -5.73
CA ALA A 95 29.79 -10.68 -5.78
C ALA A 95 30.52 -9.37 -6.08
N ASP A 96 29.91 -8.48 -6.87
CA ASP A 96 30.52 -7.24 -7.36
C ASP A 96 30.28 -6.04 -6.41
N ARG A 97 29.57 -6.26 -5.30
CA ARG A 97 29.12 -5.19 -4.39
C ARG A 97 30.26 -4.33 -3.83
N ASP A 98 31.42 -4.93 -3.54
CA ASP A 98 32.57 -4.24 -2.93
C ASP A 98 33.28 -3.36 -3.97
N GLU A 99 33.35 -3.83 -5.21
CA GLU A 99 33.87 -3.07 -6.35
C GLU A 99 32.97 -1.87 -6.66
N VAL A 100 31.66 -2.10 -6.78
CA VAL A 100 30.67 -1.03 -7.00
C VAL A 100 30.71 0.00 -5.86
N TYR A 101 30.75 -0.46 -4.61
CA TYR A 101 30.86 0.42 -3.43
C TYR A 101 32.14 1.27 -3.47
N SER A 102 33.26 0.69 -3.87
CA SER A 102 34.54 1.40 -3.99
C SER A 102 34.44 2.50 -5.05
N ILE A 103 33.89 2.20 -6.24
CA ILE A 103 33.72 3.17 -7.32
C ILE A 103 32.84 4.36 -6.88
N ILE A 104 31.68 4.10 -6.26
CA ILE A 104 30.79 5.19 -5.82
C ILE A 104 31.39 6.01 -4.68
N THR A 105 32.24 5.40 -3.84
CA THR A 105 32.87 6.09 -2.70
C THR A 105 34.02 6.96 -3.16
N GLU A 106 34.91 6.43 -4.01
CA GLU A 106 36.07 7.16 -4.56
C GLU A 106 35.64 8.39 -5.37
N LYS A 107 34.50 8.30 -6.05
CA LYS A 107 33.92 9.41 -6.80
C LYS A 107 33.03 10.34 -5.96
N ASN A 108 32.87 10.07 -4.65
CA ASN A 108 32.02 10.82 -3.72
C ASN A 108 30.54 10.91 -4.15
N LEU A 109 29.96 9.78 -4.57
CA LEU A 109 28.61 9.66 -5.13
C LEU A 109 27.65 8.81 -4.30
N ILE A 110 28.08 8.38 -3.13
CA ILE A 110 27.31 7.49 -2.26
C ILE A 110 25.92 8.04 -1.85
N GLU A 111 25.73 9.36 -1.91
CA GLU A 111 24.44 10.02 -1.65
C GLU A 111 23.53 10.11 -2.90
N ASN A 112 24.07 9.81 -4.09
CA ASN A 112 23.36 9.86 -5.37
C ASN A 112 23.18 8.46 -6.00
N CYS A 113 23.69 7.42 -5.35
CA CYS A 113 23.65 6.05 -5.84
C CYS A 113 22.96 5.11 -4.84
N ILE A 114 22.08 4.24 -5.32
CA ILE A 114 21.50 3.13 -4.57
C ILE A 114 22.00 1.82 -5.15
N ILE A 115 22.51 0.92 -4.30
CA ILE A 115 22.88 -0.43 -4.70
C ILE A 115 21.69 -1.38 -4.49
N ILE A 116 21.34 -2.19 -5.49
CA ILE A 116 20.41 -3.30 -5.32
C ILE A 116 21.13 -4.47 -4.64
N ALA A 117 20.87 -4.66 -3.35
CA ALA A 117 21.50 -5.69 -2.54
C ALA A 117 20.79 -7.05 -2.69
N ARG A 118 21.23 -7.86 -3.67
CA ARG A 118 20.76 -9.24 -3.93
C ARG A 118 21.48 -10.28 -3.06
N ALA A 119 21.47 -10.09 -1.74
CA ALA A 119 22.19 -10.96 -0.82
C ALA A 119 21.32 -12.07 -0.21
N LYS A 120 21.96 -13.08 0.38
CA LYS A 120 21.27 -14.03 1.25
C LYS A 120 20.96 -13.39 2.60
N LYS A 121 20.15 -14.08 3.40
CA LYS A 121 19.73 -13.63 4.74
C LYS A 121 20.96 -13.37 5.62
N GLY A 122 21.07 -12.16 6.17
CA GLY A 122 22.13 -11.76 7.10
C GLY A 122 23.32 -11.08 6.42
N GLU A 123 23.64 -11.44 5.17
CA GLU A 123 24.82 -10.95 4.45
C GLU A 123 24.82 -9.42 4.26
N VAL A 124 23.66 -8.79 4.01
CA VAL A 124 23.58 -7.32 3.89
C VAL A 124 23.99 -6.64 5.19
N SER A 125 23.46 -7.08 6.33
CA SER A 125 23.75 -6.47 7.63
C SER A 125 25.21 -6.68 8.04
N GLU A 126 25.79 -7.83 7.70
CA GLU A 126 27.20 -8.12 7.93
C GLU A 126 28.09 -7.22 7.07
N TRP A 127 27.76 -7.09 5.79
CA TRP A 127 28.48 -6.23 4.85
C TRP A 127 28.46 -4.77 5.29
N LEU A 128 27.29 -4.20 5.60
CA LEU A 128 27.18 -2.80 6.04
C LEU A 128 28.06 -2.49 7.26
N ARG A 129 28.20 -3.43 8.21
CA ARG A 129 29.06 -3.28 9.39
C ARG A 129 30.56 -3.23 9.09
N THR A 130 30.98 -3.72 7.93
CA THR A 130 32.38 -3.66 7.50
C THR A 130 32.74 -2.33 6.83
N LEU A 131 31.74 -1.52 6.47
CA LEU A 131 31.93 -0.29 5.72
C LEU A 131 32.16 0.90 6.65
N GLN A 132 33.01 1.84 6.22
CA GLN A 132 33.24 3.09 6.95
C GLN A 132 32.11 4.10 6.75
N ARG A 133 31.47 4.09 5.57
CA ARG A 133 30.33 4.94 5.22
C ARG A 133 29.25 4.06 4.65
N GLU A 134 28.04 4.13 5.20
CA GLU A 134 26.95 3.27 4.74
C GLU A 134 26.41 3.75 3.38
N PRO A 135 26.33 2.87 2.37
CA PRO A 135 25.70 3.18 1.10
C PRO A 135 24.18 3.15 1.21
N MET A 136 23.49 3.89 0.34
CA MET A 136 22.06 3.67 0.17
C MET A 136 21.81 2.33 -0.54
N ILE A 137 20.84 1.57 -0.05
CA ILE A 137 20.53 0.24 -0.59
C ILE A 137 19.03 0.03 -0.82
N ILE A 138 18.72 -0.81 -1.81
CA ILE A 138 17.44 -1.51 -1.93
C ILE A 138 17.71 -2.99 -1.69
N GLN A 139 17.10 -3.55 -0.64
CA GLN A 139 17.22 -4.99 -0.41
C GLN A 139 16.26 -5.77 -1.32
N VAL A 140 16.63 -6.98 -1.71
CA VAL A 140 15.79 -7.83 -2.57
C VAL A 140 15.21 -8.99 -1.78
N TYR A 141 13.92 -9.25 -1.98
CA TYR A 141 13.28 -10.51 -1.61
C TYR A 141 12.63 -11.15 -2.84
N SER A 142 13.15 -12.32 -3.22
CA SER A 142 12.57 -13.16 -4.27
C SER A 142 11.93 -14.40 -3.64
N GLY A 143 10.60 -14.47 -3.58
CA GLY A 143 9.95 -15.61 -2.96
C GLY A 143 8.43 -15.52 -2.79
N ASN A 144 7.87 -16.61 -2.24
CA ASN A 144 6.41 -16.83 -2.10
C ASN A 144 5.96 -17.14 -0.68
N VAL A 145 6.85 -17.09 0.31
CA VAL A 145 6.61 -17.64 1.64
C VAL A 145 6.57 -16.52 2.68
N ILE A 146 5.44 -16.38 3.39
CA ILE A 146 5.20 -15.28 4.33
C ILE A 146 6.23 -15.23 5.46
N TRP A 147 6.60 -16.42 5.96
CA TRP A 147 7.60 -16.60 7.02
C TRP A 147 9.00 -16.12 6.62
N ASN A 148 9.28 -16.02 5.32
CA ASN A 148 10.52 -15.46 4.80
C ASN A 148 10.38 -13.98 4.43
N LEU A 149 9.22 -13.55 3.91
CA LEU A 149 8.98 -12.16 3.54
C LEU A 149 9.06 -11.20 4.74
N ILE A 150 8.35 -11.49 5.83
CA ILE A 150 8.27 -10.57 6.98
C ILE A 150 9.66 -10.30 7.60
N PRO A 151 10.50 -11.32 7.85
CA PRO A 151 11.86 -11.08 8.33
C PRO A 151 12.71 -10.25 7.36
N ASN A 152 12.56 -10.43 6.04
CA ASN A 152 13.27 -9.60 5.06
C ASN A 152 12.82 -8.14 5.09
N ILE A 153 11.51 -7.87 5.21
CA ILE A 153 11.00 -6.50 5.39
C ILE A 153 11.58 -5.87 6.66
N LYS A 154 11.58 -6.60 7.79
CA LYS A 154 12.15 -6.10 9.05
C LYS A 154 13.66 -5.87 8.94
N SER A 155 14.38 -6.76 8.27
CA SER A 155 15.82 -6.59 8.01
C SER A 155 16.08 -5.33 7.18
N ALA A 156 15.30 -5.11 6.13
CA ALA A 156 15.43 -3.92 5.29
C ALA A 156 15.17 -2.63 6.06
N ILE A 157 14.17 -2.62 6.95
CA ILE A 157 13.92 -1.49 7.86
C ILE A 157 15.10 -1.29 8.84
N ASN A 158 15.61 -2.36 9.44
CA ASN A 158 16.70 -2.29 10.41
C ASN A 158 18.04 -1.88 9.79
N ASN A 159 18.26 -2.20 8.52
CA ASN A 159 19.42 -1.79 7.74
C ASN A 159 19.22 -0.42 7.08
N GLU A 160 18.17 0.31 7.47
CA GLU A 160 17.82 1.63 6.92
C GLU A 160 17.75 1.68 5.39
N ALA A 161 17.37 0.55 4.77
CA ALA A 161 17.25 0.44 3.33
C ALA A 161 16.20 1.44 2.80
N GLN A 162 16.52 2.06 1.67
CA GLN A 162 15.63 3.02 1.01
C GLN A 162 14.38 2.35 0.45
N GLY A 163 14.49 1.06 0.10
CA GLY A 163 13.36 0.24 -0.29
C GLY A 163 13.63 -1.26 -0.21
N ILE A 164 12.57 -2.03 -0.45
CA ILE A 164 12.65 -3.47 -0.65
C ILE A 164 12.02 -3.84 -1.99
N LEU A 165 12.81 -4.45 -2.87
CA LEU A 165 12.35 -4.99 -4.14
C LEU A 165 11.77 -6.37 -3.92
N LEU A 166 10.47 -6.50 -4.22
CA LEU A 166 9.74 -7.75 -4.05
C LEU A 166 9.54 -8.41 -5.41
N SER A 167 10.01 -9.66 -5.52
CA SER A 167 9.97 -10.43 -6.75
C SER A 167 9.35 -11.81 -6.54
N SER A 168 8.53 -12.23 -7.49
CA SER A 168 7.94 -13.56 -7.54
C SER A 168 7.32 -13.85 -8.91
N GLY A 169 7.44 -15.09 -9.39
CA GLY A 169 6.68 -15.55 -10.56
C GLY A 169 5.24 -16.01 -10.28
N ASN A 170 4.82 -16.04 -9.02
CA ASN A 170 3.47 -16.45 -8.63
C ASN A 170 2.56 -15.22 -8.51
N PRO A 171 1.47 -15.10 -9.30
CA PRO A 171 0.52 -13.98 -9.20
C PRO A 171 -0.10 -13.81 -7.81
N TYR A 172 -0.24 -14.92 -7.07
CA TYR A 172 -0.82 -14.99 -5.74
C TYR A 172 0.23 -14.95 -4.62
N SER A 173 1.48 -14.60 -4.94
CA SER A 173 2.53 -14.52 -3.94
C SER A 173 2.17 -13.54 -2.83
N VAL A 174 2.54 -13.91 -1.61
CA VAL A 174 2.51 -13.05 -0.44
C VAL A 174 3.34 -11.78 -0.62
N ALA A 175 4.33 -11.79 -1.53
CA ALA A 175 5.11 -10.63 -1.93
C ALA A 175 4.25 -9.50 -2.52
N PHE A 176 3.08 -9.82 -3.08
CA PHE A 176 2.13 -8.85 -3.64
C PHE A 176 0.87 -8.70 -2.78
N SER A 177 0.89 -9.16 -1.53
CA SER A 177 -0.30 -9.13 -0.66
C SER A 177 -0.49 -7.75 -0.04
N LYS A 178 -1.59 -7.08 -0.42
CA LYS A 178 -2.02 -5.79 0.16
C LYS A 178 -2.09 -5.84 1.70
N ASN A 179 -2.57 -6.94 2.27
CA ASN A 179 -2.70 -7.12 3.72
C ASN A 179 -1.37 -7.14 4.47
N ILE A 180 -0.28 -7.51 3.80
CA ILE A 180 1.06 -7.51 4.38
C ILE A 180 1.70 -6.13 4.15
N ILE A 181 1.68 -5.66 2.91
CA ILE A 181 2.32 -4.42 2.48
C ILE A 181 1.77 -3.21 3.26
N SER A 182 0.44 -3.13 3.41
CA SER A 182 -0.22 -2.02 4.12
C SER A 182 0.22 -1.84 5.58
N ARG A 183 0.72 -2.89 6.23
CA ARG A 183 1.22 -2.84 7.63
C ARG A 183 2.56 -2.12 7.77
N TYR A 184 3.28 -1.97 6.66
CA TYR A 184 4.61 -1.38 6.61
C TYR A 184 4.65 -0.13 5.72
N THR A 185 3.52 0.30 5.16
CA THR A 185 3.43 1.56 4.42
C THR A 185 3.91 2.72 5.28
N GLY A 186 4.70 3.61 4.69
CA GLY A 186 5.36 4.73 5.39
C GLY A 186 6.64 4.33 6.14
N LYS A 187 6.89 3.05 6.40
CA LYS A 187 8.13 2.57 7.06
C LYS A 187 9.22 2.24 6.07
N ILE A 188 8.85 1.63 4.95
CA ILE A 188 9.77 1.29 3.85
C ILE A 188 9.05 1.45 2.50
N ARG A 189 9.81 1.80 1.46
CA ARG A 189 9.33 1.83 0.08
C ARG A 189 9.29 0.42 -0.48
N PHE A 190 8.14 0.00 -1.01
CA PHE A 190 8.03 -1.27 -1.71
C PHE A 190 8.26 -1.03 -3.20
N VAL A 191 9.23 -1.74 -3.77
CA VAL A 191 9.69 -1.60 -5.15
C VAL A 191 9.21 -2.82 -5.95
N ALA A 192 8.57 -2.58 -7.09
CA ALA A 192 8.17 -3.61 -8.05
C ALA A 192 8.94 -3.44 -9.36
N ASP A 193 9.54 -4.54 -9.84
CA ASP A 193 10.11 -4.59 -11.18
C ASP A 193 9.06 -5.10 -12.17
N MET A 194 8.49 -4.19 -12.96
CA MET A 194 7.42 -4.48 -13.92
C MET A 194 7.94 -4.82 -15.31
N THR A 195 9.22 -4.56 -15.59
CA THR A 195 9.89 -4.84 -16.88
C THR A 195 9.88 -6.33 -17.23
N LYS A 196 9.74 -7.20 -16.21
CA LYS A 196 9.73 -8.66 -16.35
C LYS A 196 8.49 -9.25 -15.68
N ALA A 197 7.47 -9.56 -16.49
CA ALA A 197 6.25 -10.19 -15.98
C ALA A 197 6.50 -11.49 -15.20
N LYS A 198 7.54 -12.26 -15.55
CA LYS A 198 7.93 -13.50 -14.86
C LYS A 198 8.36 -13.26 -13.40
N THR A 199 8.78 -12.06 -13.04
CA THR A 199 9.18 -11.67 -11.67
C THR A 199 8.18 -10.74 -10.99
N ALA A 200 7.20 -10.22 -11.74
CA ALA A 200 6.11 -9.38 -11.25
C ALA A 200 4.80 -10.16 -10.97
N GLY A 201 4.85 -11.48 -10.84
CA GLY A 201 3.68 -12.33 -10.65
C GLY A 201 2.78 -12.36 -11.88
N LYS A 202 3.37 -12.44 -13.07
CA LYS A 202 2.71 -12.42 -14.39
C LYS A 202 2.00 -11.10 -14.73
N ARG A 203 2.36 -10.01 -14.06
CA ARG A 203 1.88 -8.66 -14.37
C ARG A 203 2.77 -8.04 -15.43
N SER A 204 2.18 -7.58 -16.52
CA SER A 204 2.91 -6.87 -17.57
C SER A 204 3.14 -5.40 -17.19
N ASP A 205 4.09 -4.76 -17.85
CA ASP A 205 4.39 -3.34 -17.68
C ASP A 205 3.32 -2.47 -18.38
N THR A 206 2.17 -2.30 -17.74
CA THR A 206 1.04 -1.54 -18.29
C THR A 206 0.26 -0.83 -17.20
N ALA A 207 -0.48 0.22 -17.58
CA ALA A 207 -1.31 1.01 -16.66
C ALA A 207 -2.30 0.17 -15.82
N ILE A 208 -2.83 -0.92 -16.36
CA ILE A 208 -3.73 -1.82 -15.63
C ILE A 208 -3.00 -2.45 -14.43
N TYR A 209 -1.77 -2.90 -14.64
CA TYR A 209 -1.01 -3.58 -13.60
C TYR A 209 -0.22 -2.62 -12.70
N TRP A 210 0.14 -1.43 -13.17
CA TRP A 210 0.62 -0.34 -12.32
C TRP A 210 -0.46 0.07 -11.32
N ASP A 211 -1.72 0.19 -11.76
CA ASP A 211 -2.85 0.45 -10.87
C ASP A 211 -3.03 -0.70 -9.84
N ASP A 212 -2.96 -1.97 -10.26
CA ASP A 212 -3.01 -3.11 -9.33
C ASP A 212 -1.87 -3.09 -8.29
N ILE A 213 -0.62 -2.86 -8.71
CA ILE A 213 0.54 -2.87 -7.81
C ILE A 213 0.54 -1.67 -6.86
N THR A 214 0.20 -0.48 -7.34
CA THR A 214 0.05 0.70 -6.48
C THR A 214 -1.09 0.54 -5.48
N SER A 215 -2.24 -0.05 -5.87
CA SER A 215 -3.36 -0.35 -4.97
C SER A 215 -2.99 -1.31 -3.83
N ARG A 216 -1.93 -2.11 -4.03
CA ARG A 216 -1.39 -3.03 -3.03
C ARG A 216 -0.44 -2.36 -2.06
N GLY A 217 -0.03 -1.11 -2.32
CA GLY A 217 0.83 -0.31 -1.46
C GLY A 217 2.26 -0.12 -1.98
N PHE A 218 2.58 -0.58 -3.19
CA PHE A 218 3.87 -0.29 -3.82
C PHE A 218 3.97 1.19 -4.19
N SER A 219 5.13 1.79 -3.96
CA SER A 219 5.39 3.22 -4.19
C SER A 219 6.62 3.47 -5.05
N ALA A 220 7.31 2.43 -5.52
CA ALA A 220 8.31 2.55 -6.58
C ALA A 220 8.10 1.45 -7.61
N ILE A 221 8.13 1.83 -8.89
CA ILE A 221 7.94 0.93 -10.01
C ILE A 221 9.11 1.11 -10.97
N ILE A 222 9.76 0.01 -11.32
CA ILE A 222 10.73 -0.07 -12.41
C ILE A 222 9.97 -0.43 -13.68
N THR A 223 10.11 0.40 -14.72
CA THR A 223 9.36 0.32 -15.97
C THR A 223 10.28 0.56 -17.17
N ASP A 224 9.93 -0.08 -18.29
CA ASP A 224 10.52 0.19 -19.61
C ASP A 224 9.68 1.24 -20.38
N ASP A 225 8.42 1.48 -19.99
CA ASP A 225 7.51 2.46 -20.61
C ASP A 225 7.35 3.72 -19.74
N VAL A 226 8.44 4.49 -19.65
CA VAL A 226 8.52 5.73 -18.85
C VAL A 226 7.43 6.72 -19.23
N ARG A 227 7.15 6.87 -20.53
CA ARG A 227 6.14 7.79 -21.03
C ARG A 227 4.76 7.46 -20.50
N ALA A 228 4.27 6.24 -20.73
CA ALA A 228 2.93 5.86 -20.28
C ALA A 228 2.85 5.81 -18.75
N PHE A 229 3.94 5.48 -18.07
CA PHE A 229 3.98 5.51 -16.60
C PHE A 229 3.83 6.93 -16.05
N ASN A 230 4.45 7.93 -16.69
CA ASN A 230 4.27 9.33 -16.30
C ASN A 230 2.86 9.84 -16.58
N GLU A 231 2.23 9.43 -17.69
CA GLU A 231 0.80 9.70 -17.92
C GLU A 231 -0.07 9.10 -16.81
N TYR A 232 0.25 7.89 -16.34
CA TYR A 232 -0.41 7.27 -15.19
C TYR A 232 -0.18 8.06 -13.89
N LYS A 233 1.04 8.52 -13.61
CA LYS A 233 1.35 9.37 -12.44
C LYS A 233 0.55 10.68 -12.47
N GLN A 234 0.45 11.33 -13.64
CA GLN A 234 -0.35 12.55 -13.80
C GLN A 234 -1.83 12.28 -13.53
N ARG A 235 -2.39 11.18 -14.07
CA ARG A 235 -3.77 10.77 -13.78
C ARG A 235 -4.00 10.57 -12.28
N LEU A 236 -3.09 9.87 -11.60
CA LEU A 236 -3.15 9.68 -10.16
C LEU A 236 -3.12 11.01 -9.40
N SER A 237 -2.25 11.95 -9.80
CA SER A 237 -2.16 13.28 -9.19
C SER A 237 -3.50 14.04 -9.30
N ILE A 238 -4.10 14.05 -10.49
CA ILE A 238 -5.41 14.68 -10.74
C ILE A 238 -6.52 14.02 -9.90
N SER A 239 -6.56 12.68 -9.84
CA SER A 239 -7.55 11.95 -9.04
C SER A 239 -7.42 12.27 -7.54
N ARG A 240 -6.18 12.39 -7.03
CA ARG A 240 -5.90 12.77 -5.64
C ARG A 240 -6.34 14.20 -5.35
N GLU A 241 -6.06 15.15 -6.25
CA GLU A 241 -6.47 16.55 -6.10
C GLU A 241 -8.00 16.67 -6.05
N LYS A 242 -8.71 16.02 -6.98
CA LYS A 242 -10.19 15.99 -6.99
C LYS A 242 -10.76 15.40 -5.71
N LEU A 243 -10.21 14.28 -5.23
CA LEU A 243 -10.65 13.67 -3.98
C LEU A 243 -10.36 14.57 -2.78
N GLY A 244 -9.20 15.22 -2.73
CA GLY A 244 -8.83 16.15 -1.66
C GLY A 244 -9.74 17.37 -1.58
N ALA A 245 -10.08 17.95 -2.75
CA ALA A 245 -11.04 19.05 -2.83
C ALA A 245 -12.43 18.62 -2.33
N LEU A 246 -12.91 17.44 -2.75
CA LEU A 246 -14.21 16.91 -2.33
C LEU A 246 -14.27 16.58 -0.83
N ILE A 247 -13.17 16.10 -0.25
CA ILE A 247 -13.07 15.89 1.21
C ILE A 247 -13.21 17.21 1.93
N SER A 248 -12.53 18.27 1.45
CA SER A 248 -12.60 19.60 2.06
C SER A 248 -14.04 20.14 2.03
N GLU A 249 -14.72 20.01 0.89
CA GLU A 249 -16.14 20.36 0.75
C GLU A 249 -17.04 19.55 1.71
N ALA A 250 -16.81 18.23 1.80
CA ALA A 250 -17.57 17.36 2.68
C ALA A 250 -17.35 17.67 4.17
N GLU A 251 -16.14 18.07 4.56
CA GLU A 251 -15.80 18.47 5.92
C GLU A 251 -16.48 19.80 6.31
N GLU A 252 -16.63 20.72 5.37
CA GLU A 252 -17.31 22.02 5.54
C GLU A 252 -18.85 21.96 5.45
N THR A 253 -19.41 20.82 5.04
CA THR A 253 -20.87 20.66 4.90
C THR A 253 -21.58 20.87 6.24
N ASP A 254 -22.55 21.80 6.29
CA ASP A 254 -23.36 22.05 7.48
C ASP A 254 -24.17 20.80 7.87
N ARG A 255 -23.97 20.36 9.11
CA ARG A 255 -24.57 19.14 9.66
C ARG A 255 -25.77 19.43 10.56
N SER A 256 -26.09 20.70 10.81
CA SER A 256 -27.13 21.13 11.76
C SER A 256 -28.51 20.55 11.45
N MET A 257 -28.83 20.38 10.17
CA MET A 257 -30.11 19.87 9.67
C MET A 257 -30.09 18.36 9.34
N LEU A 258 -28.96 17.67 9.55
CA LEU A 258 -28.83 16.26 9.22
C LEU A 258 -29.31 15.36 10.36
N SER A 259 -29.93 14.23 10.00
CA SER A 259 -30.16 13.16 10.98
C SER A 259 -28.83 12.59 11.49
N SER A 260 -28.80 12.05 12.71
CA SER A 260 -27.60 11.40 13.26
C SER A 260 -27.07 10.27 12.37
N LYS A 261 -27.96 9.53 11.68
CA LYS A 261 -27.58 8.45 10.74
C LYS A 261 -26.88 9.03 9.50
N SER A 262 -27.39 10.12 8.95
CA SER A 262 -26.82 10.79 7.78
C SER A 262 -25.48 11.43 8.10
N ALA A 263 -25.39 12.11 9.24
CA ALA A 263 -24.16 12.72 9.73
C ALA A 263 -23.06 11.65 9.96
N LEU A 264 -23.40 10.54 10.63
CA LEU A 264 -22.47 9.44 10.86
C LEU A 264 -22.06 8.75 9.54
N HIS A 265 -22.97 8.62 8.58
CA HIS A 265 -22.63 8.05 7.27
C HIS A 265 -21.66 8.94 6.50
N LEU A 266 -21.91 10.26 6.47
CA LEU A 266 -21.01 11.24 5.88
C LEU A 266 -19.62 11.20 6.54
N GLU A 267 -19.56 11.22 7.87
CA GLU A 267 -18.29 11.15 8.61
C GLU A 267 -17.50 9.86 8.30
N ASN A 268 -18.20 8.72 8.20
CA ASN A 268 -17.57 7.46 7.84
C ASN A 268 -17.02 7.47 6.40
N GLU A 269 -17.74 8.06 5.45
CA GLU A 269 -17.24 8.16 4.07
C GLU A 269 -16.10 9.18 3.93
N ILE A 270 -16.15 10.32 4.66
CA ILE A 270 -15.01 11.25 4.76
C ILE A 270 -13.78 10.51 5.32
N LYS A 271 -13.94 9.72 6.38
CA LYS A 271 -12.84 8.94 6.96
C LYS A 271 -12.26 7.94 5.97
N LYS A 272 -13.10 7.24 5.20
CA LYS A 272 -12.65 6.31 4.15
C LYS A 272 -11.96 7.04 3.00
N ALA A 273 -12.47 8.20 2.59
CA ALA A 273 -11.87 9.04 1.56
C ALA A 273 -10.50 9.56 1.99
N ASN A 274 -10.37 10.05 3.22
CA ASN A 274 -9.09 10.43 3.83
C ASN A 274 -8.10 9.25 3.89
N GLN A 275 -8.56 8.04 4.21
CA GLN A 275 -7.74 6.83 4.14
C GLN A 275 -7.26 6.51 2.72
N ALA A 276 -8.05 6.83 1.69
CA ALA A 276 -7.68 6.70 0.29
C ALA A 276 -6.74 7.81 -0.20
N LEU A 277 -6.36 8.78 0.64
CA LEU A 277 -5.31 9.77 0.31
C LEU A 277 -4.02 9.57 1.11
N SER A 278 -4.09 8.94 2.28
CA SER A 278 -2.98 8.90 3.24
C SER A 278 -1.82 7.98 2.85
N TYR A 279 -2.01 7.07 1.89
CA TYR A 279 -1.03 6.04 1.53
C TYR A 279 -0.90 5.84 0.01
N SER A 280 0.04 5.00 -0.44
CA SER A 280 0.21 4.63 -1.85
C SER A 280 -1.12 4.09 -2.38
N VAL A 281 -1.82 4.90 -3.17
CA VAL A 281 -3.18 4.66 -3.64
C VAL A 281 -3.14 4.67 -5.16
N SER A 282 -3.90 3.78 -5.79
CA SER A 282 -4.02 3.77 -7.25
C SER A 282 -4.99 4.83 -7.74
N ALA A 283 -4.86 5.24 -9.00
CA ALA A 283 -5.77 6.25 -9.55
C ALA A 283 -7.23 5.75 -9.49
N LYS A 284 -7.45 4.46 -9.76
CA LYS A 284 -8.77 3.84 -9.63
C LYS A 284 -9.32 3.91 -8.20
N GLU A 285 -8.52 3.62 -7.19
CA GLU A 285 -8.98 3.67 -5.79
C GLU A 285 -9.35 5.09 -5.35
N ALA A 286 -8.60 6.10 -5.81
CA ALA A 286 -8.92 7.51 -5.59
C ALA A 286 -10.23 7.91 -6.30
N ASP A 287 -10.40 7.52 -7.56
CA ASP A 287 -11.63 7.78 -8.34
C ASP A 287 -12.86 7.09 -7.71
N GLU A 288 -12.72 5.84 -7.27
CA GLU A 288 -13.80 5.12 -6.59
C GLU A 288 -14.18 5.76 -5.25
N ALA A 289 -13.20 6.26 -4.49
CA ALA A 289 -13.45 7.00 -3.26
C ALA A 289 -14.17 8.34 -3.55
N TYR A 290 -13.77 9.04 -4.61
CA TYR A 290 -14.42 10.25 -5.08
C TYR A 290 -15.89 9.99 -5.44
N ILE A 291 -16.16 8.97 -6.26
CA ILE A 291 -17.53 8.61 -6.66
C ILE A 291 -18.40 8.27 -5.45
N ARG A 292 -17.87 7.51 -4.48
CA ARG A 292 -18.61 7.18 -3.25
C ARG A 292 -18.96 8.41 -2.43
N LEU A 293 -17.99 9.29 -2.16
CA LEU A 293 -18.19 10.50 -1.37
C LEU A 293 -19.14 11.49 -2.08
N SER A 294 -18.95 11.69 -3.39
CA SER A 294 -19.80 12.55 -4.20
C SER A 294 -21.24 12.04 -4.20
N GLY A 295 -21.44 10.73 -4.32
CA GLY A 295 -22.77 10.11 -4.24
C GLY A 295 -23.45 10.30 -2.87
N VAL A 296 -22.69 10.40 -1.78
CA VAL A 296 -23.26 10.76 -0.46
C VAL A 296 -23.66 12.23 -0.42
N LEU A 297 -22.80 13.14 -0.88
CA LEU A 297 -23.10 14.57 -0.92
C LEU A 297 -24.33 14.87 -1.79
N SER A 298 -24.45 14.25 -2.96
CA SER A 298 -25.63 14.41 -3.83
C SER A 298 -26.92 13.92 -3.16
N LYS A 299 -26.86 12.85 -2.36
CA LYS A 299 -28.03 12.37 -1.61
C LYS A 299 -28.42 13.31 -0.47
N LEU A 300 -27.47 14.02 0.11
CA LEU A 300 -27.71 15.05 1.13
C LEU A 300 -28.37 16.28 0.49
N SER A 301 -27.86 16.75 -0.65
CA SER A 301 -28.43 17.89 -1.39
C SER A 301 -29.85 17.61 -1.89
N ASP A 302 -30.10 16.37 -2.35
CA ASP A 302 -31.42 15.96 -2.85
C ASP A 302 -32.45 15.71 -1.73
N GLY A 303 -32.06 15.86 -0.46
CA GLY A 303 -32.93 15.52 0.67
C GLY A 303 -33.32 14.04 0.71
N LYS A 304 -32.58 13.14 0.04
CA LYS A 304 -32.92 11.71 -0.07
C LYS A 304 -32.53 10.90 1.17
N PHE A 305 -31.82 11.49 2.13
CA PHE A 305 -31.65 10.93 3.46
C PHE A 305 -32.88 11.22 4.35
N VAL A 306 -34.06 10.80 3.91
CA VAL A 306 -35.27 10.83 4.74
C VAL A 306 -35.48 9.43 5.33
N ASN A 307 -35.49 9.39 6.66
CA ASN A 307 -35.91 8.30 7.56
C ASN A 307 -36.51 7.07 6.89
N SER A 308 -35.69 6.16 6.38
CA SER A 308 -36.08 4.76 6.28
C SER A 308 -35.50 4.01 7.47
N GLY A 309 -36.39 3.51 8.32
CA GLY A 309 -36.11 2.51 9.33
C GLY A 309 -35.69 1.19 8.69
N GLU A 310 -34.60 1.21 7.94
CA GLU A 310 -33.92 0.02 7.48
C GLU A 310 -33.30 -0.65 8.70
N LEU A 311 -33.80 -1.84 9.02
CA LEU A 311 -33.22 -2.77 9.98
C LEU A 311 -31.76 -3.01 9.59
N THR A 312 -30.85 -2.28 10.22
CA THR A 312 -29.41 -2.47 10.04
C THR A 312 -29.05 -3.88 10.52
N LEU A 313 -28.78 -4.77 9.57
CA LEU A 313 -28.11 -6.05 9.78
C LEU A 313 -26.65 -5.75 10.12
N THR A 314 -26.36 -5.51 11.40
CA THR A 314 -24.98 -5.40 11.89
C THR A 314 -24.32 -6.78 11.87
N ALA A 315 -23.02 -6.83 11.58
CA ALA A 315 -22.26 -8.08 11.58
C ALA A 315 -22.43 -8.89 12.88
N GLY A 316 -22.60 -8.21 14.03
CA GLY A 316 -22.93 -8.84 15.31
C GLY A 316 -24.28 -9.57 15.33
N ARG A 317 -25.31 -9.08 14.62
CA ARG A 317 -26.62 -9.75 14.50
C ARG A 317 -26.55 -10.97 13.59
N ILE A 318 -25.75 -10.92 12.53
CA ILE A 318 -25.51 -12.08 11.66
C ILE A 318 -24.75 -13.16 12.45
N ILE A 319 -23.70 -12.78 13.19
CA ILE A 319 -22.94 -13.70 14.05
C ILE A 319 -23.86 -14.31 15.12
N ALA A 320 -24.70 -13.50 15.78
CA ALA A 320 -25.66 -13.99 16.76
C ALA A 320 -26.68 -14.96 16.16
N ALA A 321 -27.23 -14.66 14.98
CA ALA A 321 -28.16 -15.54 14.28
C ALA A 321 -27.50 -16.88 13.92
N VAL A 322 -26.27 -16.85 13.39
CA VAL A 322 -25.50 -18.06 13.05
C VAL A 322 -25.23 -18.92 14.30
N ILE A 323 -24.86 -18.30 15.42
CA ILE A 323 -24.64 -19.02 16.69
C ILE A 323 -25.95 -19.66 17.18
N ILE A 324 -27.07 -18.94 17.15
CA ILE A 324 -28.39 -19.46 17.56
C ILE A 324 -28.78 -20.65 16.67
N THR A 325 -28.64 -20.52 15.35
CA THR A 325 -28.93 -21.62 14.41
C THR A 325 -28.05 -22.84 14.66
N ALA A 326 -26.75 -22.65 14.91
CA ALA A 326 -25.84 -23.74 15.23
C ALA A 326 -26.21 -24.46 16.55
N VAL A 327 -26.65 -23.70 17.57
CA VAL A 327 -27.13 -24.27 18.85
C VAL A 327 -28.41 -25.07 18.64
N PHE A 328 -29.36 -24.60 17.82
CA PHE A 328 -30.58 -25.35 17.48
C PHE A 328 -30.27 -26.66 16.75
N ILE A 329 -29.39 -26.63 15.75
CA ILE A 329 -28.98 -27.84 15.01
C ILE A 329 -28.27 -28.84 15.94
N ALA A 330 -27.36 -28.37 16.80
CA ALA A 330 -26.68 -29.22 17.78
C ALA A 330 -27.67 -29.82 18.80
N SER A 331 -28.67 -29.05 19.25
CA SER A 331 -29.71 -29.52 20.16
C SER A 331 -30.58 -30.59 19.51
N GLU A 332 -30.94 -30.41 18.24
CA GLU A 332 -31.76 -31.38 17.51
C GLU A 332 -31.01 -32.69 17.24
N LEU A 333 -29.71 -32.60 16.91
CA LEU A 333 -28.82 -33.76 16.79
C LEU A 333 -28.65 -34.49 18.12
N PHE A 334 -28.49 -33.77 19.23
CA PHE A 334 -28.37 -34.35 20.57
C PHE A 334 -29.67 -35.04 21.01
N ILE A 335 -30.83 -34.40 20.81
CA ILE A 335 -32.15 -34.97 21.12
C ILE A 335 -32.38 -36.22 20.27
N ASN A 336 -32.05 -36.19 18.97
CA ASN A 336 -32.19 -37.36 18.10
C ASN A 336 -31.23 -38.49 18.48
N HIS A 337 -30.02 -38.18 18.90
CA HIS A 337 -29.08 -39.19 19.42
C HIS A 337 -29.59 -39.83 20.72
N MET A 338 -30.11 -39.03 21.66
CA MET A 338 -30.70 -39.52 22.90
C MET A 338 -31.97 -40.33 22.66
N ARG A 339 -32.82 -39.93 21.69
CA ARG A 339 -34.01 -40.69 21.28
C ARG A 339 -33.62 -42.05 20.71
N LYS A 340 -32.65 -42.10 19.78
CA LYS A 340 -32.14 -43.36 19.20
C LYS A 340 -31.56 -44.30 20.26
N LYS A 341 -30.72 -43.80 21.16
CA LYS A 341 -30.20 -44.59 22.29
C LYS A 341 -31.33 -45.13 23.18
N ARG A 342 -32.38 -44.33 23.43
CA ARG A 342 -33.52 -44.77 24.25
C ARG A 342 -34.36 -45.85 23.56
N THR A 343 -34.52 -45.81 22.24
CA THR A 343 -35.18 -46.89 21.48
C THR A 343 -34.32 -48.16 21.43
N GLU A 344 -33.00 -48.05 21.29
CA GLU A 344 -32.08 -49.18 21.38
C GLU A 344 -32.10 -49.83 22.76
N TYR A 345 -32.01 -49.05 23.84
CA TYR A 345 -32.13 -49.57 25.20
C TYR A 345 -33.47 -50.29 25.43
N ARG A 346 -34.59 -49.74 24.93
CA ARG A 346 -35.91 -50.40 25.04
C ARG A 346 -36.01 -51.68 24.21
N ARG A 347 -35.42 -51.73 23.01
CA ARG A 347 -35.37 -52.95 22.18
C ARG A 347 -34.53 -54.05 22.82
N ASN A 348 -33.46 -53.68 23.54
CA ASN A 348 -32.54 -54.61 24.17
C ASN A 348 -32.88 -54.92 25.64
N GLY A 349 -34.04 -54.48 26.13
CA GLY A 349 -34.48 -54.75 27.51
C GLY A 349 -33.65 -54.06 28.60
N LEU A 350 -33.06 -52.90 28.30
CA LEU A 350 -32.18 -52.13 29.18
C LEU A 350 -32.89 -50.86 29.71
N ASP A 351 -32.57 -50.45 30.95
CA ASP A 351 -33.04 -49.21 31.58
C ASP A 351 -32.41 -47.95 30.96
N LYS A 352 -32.83 -46.75 31.41
CA LYS A 352 -32.30 -45.46 30.89
C LYS A 352 -30.79 -45.26 31.15
N LYS A 353 -30.15 -46.14 31.92
CA LYS A 353 -28.71 -46.15 32.25
C LYS A 353 -27.98 -47.33 31.57
N GLY A 354 -28.65 -48.08 30.69
CA GLY A 354 -28.05 -49.18 29.94
C GLY A 354 -27.93 -50.50 30.73
N ARG A 355 -28.71 -50.69 31.79
CA ARG A 355 -28.67 -51.91 32.62
C ARG A 355 -29.85 -52.84 32.32
N PRO A 356 -29.67 -54.17 32.31
CA PRO A 356 -30.75 -55.11 32.03
C PRO A 356 -31.90 -54.98 33.02
N ILE A 357 -33.12 -54.92 32.49
CA ILE A 357 -34.36 -54.93 33.26
C ILE A 357 -34.60 -56.38 33.68
N ILE A 358 -34.19 -56.73 34.90
CA ILE A 358 -34.48 -58.03 35.50
C ILE A 358 -35.99 -58.06 35.78
N LYS A 359 -36.72 -58.90 35.06
CA LYS A 359 -38.10 -59.26 35.43
C LYS A 359 -37.99 -60.36 36.47
N GLU A 360 -38.22 -60.04 37.73
CA GLU A 360 -38.51 -61.07 38.72
C GLU A 360 -39.76 -61.83 38.28
N LYS A 361 -39.61 -63.13 38.05
CA LYS A 361 -40.74 -64.06 37.94
C LYS A 361 -41.29 -64.24 39.35
N GLU A 362 -42.46 -63.68 39.61
CA GLU A 362 -43.30 -64.19 40.69
C GLU A 362 -43.95 -65.48 40.19
N ASP A 363 -43.34 -66.60 40.56
CA ASP A 363 -44.04 -67.88 40.62
C ASP A 363 -44.94 -67.85 41.86
N ASN A 364 -46.26 -67.87 41.67
CA ASN A 364 -47.23 -68.24 42.71
C ASN A 364 -48.41 -68.96 42.04
N ASN A 365 -48.40 -70.28 42.18
CA ASN A 365 -49.59 -71.12 42.11
C ASN A 365 -49.62 -71.95 43.39
#